data_AF-A0A924MED1-F1
#
_entry.id   AF-A0A924MED1-F1
#
_cell.length_a   1.000
_cell.length_b   1.000
_cell.length_c   1.000
_cell.angle_alpha   90.00
_cell.angle_beta   90.00
_cell.angle_gamma   90.00
#
_symmetry.space_group_name_H-M   'P 1'
#
loop_
_entity.id
_entity.type
_entity.pdbx_description
1 polymer ?
#
loop_
_entity_poly.entity_id
_entity_poly.type
_entity_poly.pdbx_seq_one_letter_code
_entity_poly.pdbx_strand_id
1 'polypeptide(L)'
;MNDFIERVNRLPFSVLNSLQINIVQTMFLYVAIIGVAWWLYNKKPKALLVGLTALLFFLVVRYWDFMGKNQQQQLVVYHVPQHAGIDIMQGRQYMFVGDSVLQDEGFLRNFHLQPSRVLHRIAVSDSLTNISVSHNSIISTNKTVIIIDKPLPKYHQGNQKITADVVILSKNPKLYFSQLIKIFNCKQYVFDASNPTWKINFWKKDADSLGLQYHDVAKSGAFVMGL
;
A
#
# COMPACT_ATOMS: atom_id res chain seq x y z
N MET A 1 -22.63 10.58 -24.76
CA MET A 1 -21.94 9.37 -24.29
C MET A 1 -21.50 9.52 -22.84
N ASN A 2 -20.80 10.61 -22.47
CA ASN A 2 -20.37 10.89 -21.10
C ASN A 2 -21.55 11.09 -20.11
N ASP A 3 -22.63 11.74 -20.53
CA ASP A 3 -23.84 11.93 -19.71
C ASP A 3 -24.57 10.64 -19.31
N PHE A 4 -24.48 9.60 -20.14
CA PHE A 4 -25.07 8.30 -19.84
C PHE A 4 -24.23 7.57 -18.80
N ILE A 5 -22.90 7.64 -18.94
CA ILE A 5 -21.95 7.09 -17.98
C ILE A 5 -22.10 7.79 -16.62
N GLU A 6 -22.25 9.12 -16.59
CA GLU A 6 -22.51 9.86 -15.35
C GLU A 6 -23.81 9.45 -14.68
N ARG A 7 -24.90 9.26 -15.44
CA ARG A 7 -26.18 8.82 -14.88
C ARG A 7 -26.11 7.41 -14.30
N VAL A 8 -25.42 6.50 -14.98
CA VAL A 8 -25.20 5.13 -14.49
C VAL A 8 -24.32 5.13 -13.23
N ASN A 9 -23.29 5.98 -13.18
CA ASN A 9 -22.44 6.12 -11.99
C ASN A 9 -23.17 6.70 -10.77
N ARG A 10 -24.26 7.46 -10.96
CA ARG A 10 -25.06 8.04 -9.87
C ARG A 10 -26.11 7.07 -9.30
N LEU A 11 -26.34 5.92 -9.92
CA LEU A 11 -27.28 4.94 -9.37
C LEU A 11 -26.71 4.38 -8.05
N PRO A 12 -27.50 4.34 -6.97
CA PRO A 12 -27.06 3.67 -5.75
C PRO A 12 -26.74 2.21 -6.08
N PHE A 13 -25.62 1.71 -5.56
CA PHE A 13 -25.09 0.37 -5.83
C PHE A 13 -24.59 0.10 -7.26
N SER A 14 -24.41 1.11 -8.12
CA SER A 14 -23.90 0.86 -9.48
C SER A 14 -22.48 0.29 -9.50
N VAL A 15 -21.69 0.60 -8.45
CA VAL A 15 -20.38 -0.01 -8.22
C VAL A 15 -20.28 -0.52 -6.78
N LEU A 16 -20.15 -1.83 -6.63
CA LEU A 16 -19.81 -2.48 -5.36
C LEU A 16 -18.29 -2.49 -5.16
N ASN A 17 -17.73 -1.33 -4.79
CA ASN A 17 -16.28 -1.15 -4.58
C ASN A 17 -15.66 -2.11 -3.54
N SER A 18 -16.49 -2.73 -2.68
CA SER A 18 -16.06 -3.62 -1.60
C SER A 18 -16.03 -5.11 -1.99
N LEU A 19 -16.53 -5.48 -3.16
CA LEU A 19 -16.65 -6.87 -3.61
C LEU A 19 -15.52 -7.25 -4.57
N GLN A 20 -14.29 -7.21 -4.07
CA GLN A 20 -13.16 -7.78 -4.80
C GLN A 20 -13.16 -9.29 -4.66
N ILE A 21 -13.45 -9.98 -5.78
CA ILE A 21 -13.45 -11.43 -5.91
C ILE A 21 -12.32 -11.81 -6.87
N ASN A 22 -11.48 -12.77 -6.48
CA ASN A 22 -10.43 -13.30 -7.35
C ASN A 22 -11.04 -14.18 -8.46
N ILE A 23 -10.39 -14.30 -9.62
CA ILE A 23 -10.74 -15.17 -10.75
C ILE A 23 -11.16 -16.58 -10.28
N VAL A 24 -10.43 -17.18 -9.34
CA VAL A 24 -10.76 -18.51 -8.79
C VAL A 24 -12.09 -18.51 -8.03
N GLN A 25 -12.34 -17.50 -7.20
CA GLN A 25 -13.61 -17.34 -6.50
C GLN A 25 -14.75 -17.11 -7.49
N THR A 26 -14.52 -16.35 -8.56
CA THR A 26 -15.48 -16.13 -9.65
C THR A 26 -15.83 -17.43 -10.38
N MET A 27 -14.84 -18.28 -10.68
CA MET A 27 -15.07 -19.60 -11.28
C MET A 27 -15.97 -20.46 -10.40
N PHE A 28 -15.69 -20.55 -9.09
CA PHE A 28 -16.55 -21.31 -8.16
C PHE A 28 -17.98 -20.74 -8.10
N LEU A 29 -18.13 -19.43 -8.16
CA LEU A 29 -19.45 -18.80 -8.19
C LEU A 29 -20.23 -19.18 -9.46
N TYR A 30 -19.59 -19.18 -10.63
CA TYR A 30 -20.23 -19.63 -11.87
C TYR A 30 -20.63 -21.10 -11.84
N VAL A 31 -19.76 -21.97 -11.32
CA VAL A 31 -20.10 -23.40 -11.14
C VAL A 31 -21.28 -23.56 -10.17
N ALA A 32 -21.32 -22.77 -9.09
CA ALA A 32 -22.45 -22.78 -8.16
C ALA A 32 -23.76 -22.38 -8.85
N ILE A 33 -23.76 -21.29 -9.62
CA ILE A 33 -24.93 -20.80 -10.36
C ILE A 33 -25.40 -21.84 -11.40
N ILE A 34 -24.49 -22.39 -12.20
CA ILE A 34 -24.80 -23.40 -13.22
C ILE A 34 -25.36 -24.67 -12.56
N GLY A 35 -24.74 -25.13 -11.47
CA GLY A 35 -25.20 -26.32 -10.73
C GLY A 35 -26.61 -26.15 -10.18
N VAL A 36 -26.90 -24.99 -9.56
CA VAL A 36 -28.25 -24.67 -9.04
C VAL A 36 -29.27 -24.53 -10.17
N ALA A 37 -28.92 -23.84 -11.26
CA ALA A 37 -29.80 -23.69 -12.42
C ALA A 37 -30.11 -25.05 -13.07
N TRP A 38 -29.10 -25.91 -13.20
CA TRP A 38 -29.26 -27.26 -13.76
C TRP A 38 -30.14 -28.13 -12.85
N TRP A 39 -29.99 -28.02 -11.53
CA TRP A 39 -30.87 -28.68 -10.58
C TRP A 39 -32.32 -28.20 -10.72
N LEU A 40 -32.57 -26.89 -10.80
CA LEU A 40 -33.92 -26.35 -10.96
C LEU A 40 -34.60 -26.85 -12.24
N TYR A 41 -33.85 -26.95 -13.34
CA TYR A 41 -34.38 -27.41 -14.63
C TYR A 41 -34.64 -28.93 -14.68
N ASN A 42 -33.69 -29.75 -14.23
CA ASN A 42 -33.77 -31.21 -14.36
C ASN A 42 -34.21 -31.94 -13.08
N LYS A 43 -34.38 -31.24 -11.96
CA LYS A 43 -34.67 -31.78 -10.62
C LYS A 43 -33.72 -32.90 -10.14
N LYS A 44 -32.51 -32.97 -10.70
CA LYS A 44 -31.51 -33.99 -10.35
C LYS A 44 -30.71 -33.58 -9.11
N PRO A 45 -30.77 -34.33 -7.98
CA PRO A 45 -30.14 -33.90 -6.72
C PRO A 45 -28.61 -33.82 -6.80
N LYS A 46 -27.98 -34.58 -7.70
CA LYS A 46 -26.52 -34.51 -7.92
C LYS A 46 -26.07 -33.12 -8.42
N ALA A 47 -26.88 -32.44 -9.23
CA ALA A 47 -26.55 -31.09 -9.73
C ALA A 47 -26.58 -30.05 -8.58
N LEU A 48 -27.51 -30.21 -7.63
CA LEU A 48 -27.55 -29.39 -6.43
C LEU A 48 -26.29 -29.59 -5.58
N LEU A 49 -25.83 -30.83 -5.43
CA LEU A 49 -24.63 -31.15 -4.68
C LEU A 49 -23.38 -30.52 -5.32
N VAL A 50 -23.27 -30.51 -6.65
CA VAL A 50 -22.20 -29.78 -7.37
C VAL A 50 -22.29 -28.28 -7.08
N GLY A 51 -23.49 -27.68 -7.13
CA GLY A 51 -23.68 -26.27 -6.83
C GLY A 51 -23.28 -25.90 -5.39
N LEU A 52 -23.71 -26.70 -4.42
CA LEU A 52 -23.41 -26.51 -3.00
C LEU A 52 -21.93 -26.72 -2.68
N THR A 53 -21.29 -27.72 -3.29
CA THR A 53 -19.84 -27.94 -3.10
C THR A 53 -19.02 -26.80 -3.66
N ALA A 54 -19.36 -26.29 -4.86
CA ALA A 54 -18.72 -25.10 -5.41
C ALA A 54 -18.92 -23.87 -4.52
N LEU A 55 -20.12 -23.68 -3.96
CA LEU A 55 -20.41 -22.59 -3.02
C LEU A 55 -19.59 -22.74 -1.72
N LEU A 56 -19.44 -23.95 -1.20
CA LEU A 56 -18.61 -24.23 -0.03
C LEU A 56 -17.14 -23.84 -0.31
N PHE A 57 -16.58 -24.27 -1.45
CA PHE A 57 -15.22 -23.88 -1.83
C PHE A 57 -15.06 -22.36 -1.99
N PHE A 58 -16.05 -21.69 -2.59
CA PHE A 58 -16.08 -20.24 -2.66
C PHE A 58 -15.98 -19.60 -1.26
N LEU A 59 -16.75 -20.07 -0.29
CA LEU A 59 -16.73 -19.57 1.08
C LEU A 59 -15.39 -19.82 1.79
N VAL A 60 -14.79 -21.00 1.60
CA VAL A 60 -13.48 -21.33 2.17
C VAL A 60 -12.39 -20.40 1.61
N VAL A 61 -12.33 -20.24 0.29
CA VAL A 61 -11.36 -19.35 -0.35
C VAL A 61 -11.60 -17.89 0.06
N ARG A 62 -12.86 -17.48 0.20
CA ARG A 62 -13.22 -16.14 0.69
C ARG A 62 -12.78 -15.92 2.13
N TYR A 63 -12.95 -16.91 2.99
CA TYR A 63 -12.55 -16.86 4.39
C TYR A 63 -11.03 -16.78 4.55
N TRP A 64 -10.27 -17.60 3.82
CA TRP A 64 -8.80 -17.55 3.85
C TRP A 64 -8.25 -16.20 3.40
N ASP A 65 -8.76 -15.67 2.29
CA ASP A 65 -8.36 -14.35 1.79
C ASP A 65 -8.72 -13.23 2.79
N PHE A 66 -9.87 -13.34 3.46
CA PHE A 66 -10.27 -12.41 4.51
C PHE A 66 -9.32 -12.45 5.72
N MET A 67 -8.92 -13.64 6.17
CA MET A 67 -7.99 -13.82 7.29
C MET A 67 -6.59 -13.28 6.98
N GLY A 68 -6.06 -13.56 5.78
CA GLY A 68 -4.75 -13.05 5.38
C GLY A 68 -4.67 -11.52 5.40
N LYS A 69 -5.72 -10.83 4.93
CA LYS A 69 -5.81 -9.37 4.98
C LYS A 69 -6.00 -8.82 6.39
N ASN A 70 -6.48 -9.62 7.34
CA ASN A 70 -6.63 -9.17 8.73
C ASN A 70 -5.32 -9.21 9.53
N GLN A 71 -4.34 -10.00 9.07
CA GLN A 71 -3.03 -10.16 9.71
C GLN A 71 -1.92 -9.33 9.06
N GLN A 72 -2.20 -8.62 7.96
CA GLN A 72 -1.19 -7.85 7.25
C GLN A 72 -0.67 -6.68 8.11
N GLN A 73 0.63 -6.44 8.05
CA GLN A 73 1.28 -5.24 8.59
C GLN A 73 2.33 -4.80 7.58
N GLN A 74 2.09 -3.68 6.91
CA GLN A 74 2.96 -3.23 5.83
C GLN A 74 2.96 -1.72 5.66
N LEU A 75 4.06 -1.22 5.13
CA LEU A 75 4.25 0.16 4.70
C LEU A 75 4.38 0.18 3.19
N VAL A 76 3.67 1.10 2.54
CA VAL A 76 3.74 1.32 1.09
C VAL A 76 4.10 2.77 0.81
N VAL A 77 5.24 3.00 0.14
CA VAL A 77 5.60 4.32 -0.41
C VAL A 77 5.22 4.34 -1.89
N TYR A 78 4.26 5.18 -2.23
CA TYR A 78 3.71 5.24 -3.58
C TYR A 78 4.59 6.05 -4.54
N HIS A 79 4.51 5.69 -5.82
CA HIS A 79 4.97 6.55 -6.90
C HIS A 79 3.81 7.49 -7.31
N VAL A 80 3.81 8.71 -6.74
CA VAL A 80 2.94 9.80 -7.17
C VAL A 80 3.82 10.97 -7.62
N PRO A 81 3.90 11.28 -8.92
CA PRO A 81 4.79 12.34 -9.40
C PRO A 81 4.63 13.63 -8.61
N GLN A 82 5.75 14.17 -8.11
CA GLN A 82 5.85 15.42 -7.33
C GLN A 82 5.21 15.40 -5.94
N HIS A 83 4.62 14.27 -5.51
CA HIS A 83 3.91 14.17 -4.24
C HIS A 83 4.46 13.08 -3.35
N ALA A 84 4.43 13.36 -2.04
CA ALA A 84 4.79 12.39 -1.01
C ALA A 84 3.52 11.60 -0.61
N GLY A 85 3.56 10.28 -0.66
CA GLY A 85 2.43 9.45 -0.27
C GLY A 85 2.85 8.11 0.31
N ILE A 86 2.52 7.89 1.58
CA ILE A 86 2.87 6.70 2.34
C ILE A 86 1.62 6.18 3.05
N ASP A 87 1.25 4.93 2.80
CA ASP A 87 0.24 4.23 3.61
C ASP A 87 0.94 3.29 4.60
N ILE A 88 0.54 3.38 5.87
CA ILE A 88 0.90 2.47 6.95
C ILE A 88 -0.32 1.61 7.22
N MET A 89 -0.23 0.32 6.95
CA MET A 89 -1.35 -0.61 7.00
C MET A 89 -1.19 -1.58 8.15
N GLN A 90 -2.26 -1.79 8.92
CA GLN A 90 -2.36 -2.87 9.90
C GLN A 90 -3.77 -3.48 9.83
N GLY A 91 -3.84 -4.77 9.54
CA GLY A 91 -5.07 -5.48 9.27
C GLY A 91 -5.86 -4.81 8.15
N ARG A 92 -7.08 -4.37 8.47
CA ARG A 92 -7.98 -3.67 7.53
C ARG A 92 -8.03 -2.16 7.74
N GLN A 93 -7.04 -1.63 8.43
CA GLN A 93 -6.93 -0.21 8.73
C GLN A 93 -5.63 0.35 8.14
N TYR A 94 -5.65 1.63 7.78
CA TYR A 94 -4.44 2.35 7.41
C TYR A 94 -4.42 3.78 7.96
N MET A 95 -3.21 4.27 8.19
CA MET A 95 -2.88 5.67 8.37
C MET A 95 -2.09 6.17 7.17
N PHE A 96 -2.31 7.42 6.77
CA PHE A 96 -1.62 8.03 5.64
C PHE A 96 -0.68 9.15 6.11
N VAL A 97 0.54 9.15 5.57
CA VAL A 97 1.53 10.21 5.76
C VAL A 97 1.96 10.73 4.38
N GLY A 98 1.81 12.03 4.14
CA GLY A 98 2.12 12.60 2.84
C GLY A 98 1.43 13.93 2.60
N ASP A 99 1.28 14.28 1.33
CA ASP A 99 0.63 15.52 0.91
C ASP A 99 -0.89 15.43 1.05
N SER A 100 -1.51 16.49 1.56
CA SER A 100 -2.96 16.56 1.80
C SER A 100 -3.78 16.37 0.53
N VAL A 101 -3.26 16.79 -0.63
CA VAL A 101 -3.92 16.61 -1.95
C VAL A 101 -4.21 15.14 -2.29
N LEU A 102 -3.52 14.19 -1.65
CA LEU A 102 -3.73 12.75 -1.84
C LEU A 102 -4.77 12.16 -0.88
N GLN A 103 -5.25 12.94 0.08
CA GLN A 103 -6.36 12.57 0.96
C GLN A 103 -7.71 12.92 0.35
N ASP A 104 -7.77 14.00 -0.43
CA ASP A 104 -8.98 14.44 -1.11
C ASP A 104 -9.44 13.43 -2.17
N GLU A 105 -10.75 13.38 -2.39
CA GLU A 105 -11.35 12.56 -3.45
C GLU A 105 -11.03 13.16 -4.82
N GLY A 106 -9.87 12.77 -5.37
CA GLY A 106 -9.37 13.28 -6.64
C GLY A 106 -8.66 12.22 -7.48
N PHE A 107 -8.29 12.64 -8.70
CA PHE A 107 -7.59 11.79 -9.67
C PHE A 107 -6.32 11.15 -9.07
N LEU A 108 -5.48 11.93 -8.40
CA LEU A 108 -4.22 11.43 -7.84
C LEU A 108 -4.44 10.29 -6.84
N ARG A 109 -5.39 10.44 -5.90
CA ARG A 109 -5.78 9.39 -4.96
C ARG A 109 -6.31 8.16 -5.70
N ASN A 110 -7.24 8.36 -6.63
CA ASN A 110 -7.96 7.27 -7.31
C ASN A 110 -7.06 6.42 -8.21
N PHE A 111 -6.02 7.01 -8.81
CA PHE A 111 -5.11 6.30 -9.72
C PHE A 111 -3.88 5.72 -9.02
N HIS A 112 -3.39 6.35 -7.94
CA HIS A 112 -2.13 5.94 -7.34
C HIS A 112 -2.28 5.20 -6.00
N LEU A 113 -3.27 5.57 -5.18
CA LEU A 113 -3.40 5.04 -3.81
C LEU A 113 -4.58 4.06 -3.72
N GLN A 114 -5.71 4.41 -4.33
CA GLN A 114 -6.95 3.65 -4.21
C GLN A 114 -6.85 2.21 -4.70
N PRO A 115 -6.17 1.87 -5.83
CA PRO A 115 -6.07 0.48 -6.27
C PRO A 115 -5.43 -0.43 -5.21
N SER A 116 -4.36 0.06 -4.57
CA SER A 116 -3.71 -0.60 -3.43
C SER A 116 -4.66 -0.70 -2.23
N ARG A 117 -5.31 0.40 -1.84
CA ARG A 117 -6.24 0.42 -0.70
C ARG A 117 -7.40 -0.56 -0.86
N VAL A 118 -7.96 -0.69 -2.07
CA VAL A 118 -9.02 -1.66 -2.34
C VAL A 118 -8.46 -3.09 -2.36
N LEU A 119 -7.30 -3.34 -3.00
CA LEU A 119 -6.61 -4.64 -3.01
C LEU A 119 -6.28 -5.15 -1.60
N HIS A 120 -5.90 -4.24 -0.70
CA HIS A 120 -5.58 -4.54 0.69
C HIS A 120 -6.81 -4.52 1.60
N ARG A 121 -8.00 -4.12 1.09
CA ARG A 121 -9.27 -4.05 1.83
C ARG A 121 -9.19 -3.20 3.10
N ILE A 122 -8.43 -2.11 3.00
CA ILE A 122 -8.14 -1.21 4.10
C ILE A 122 -9.06 0.00 4.09
N ALA A 123 -9.40 0.49 5.28
CA ALA A 123 -10.13 1.72 5.52
C ALA A 123 -9.28 2.67 6.37
N VAL A 124 -9.53 3.98 6.28
CA VAL A 124 -8.82 4.97 7.07
C VAL A 124 -9.08 4.77 8.56
N SER A 125 -8.07 5.00 9.38
CA SER A 125 -8.18 5.02 10.84
C SER A 125 -7.30 6.11 11.43
N ASP A 126 -7.72 6.69 12.55
CA ASP A 126 -6.97 7.73 13.25
C ASP A 126 -5.78 7.17 14.06
N SER A 127 -5.78 5.86 14.35
CA SER A 127 -4.72 5.21 15.09
C SER A 127 -4.56 3.75 14.69
N LEU A 128 -3.35 3.23 14.86
CA LEU A 128 -3.02 1.82 14.68
C LEU A 128 -2.50 1.27 16.02
N THR A 129 -2.73 -0.01 16.25
CA THR A 129 -2.31 -0.66 17.51
C THR A 129 -0.83 -1.01 17.42
N ASN A 130 -0.03 -0.69 18.44
CA ASN A 130 1.41 -1.02 18.47
C ASN A 130 2.25 -0.43 17.31
N ILE A 131 1.72 0.57 16.58
CA ILE A 131 2.46 1.33 15.57
C ILE A 131 2.29 2.80 15.91
N SER A 132 3.39 3.46 16.29
CA SER A 132 3.39 4.91 16.46
C SER A 132 3.76 5.58 15.15
N VAL A 133 2.88 6.46 14.68
CA VAL A 133 3.11 7.26 13.47
C VAL A 133 3.25 8.71 13.90
N SER A 134 4.40 9.29 13.58
CA SER A 134 4.67 10.71 13.71
C SER A 134 5.00 11.30 12.33
N HIS A 135 5.14 12.62 12.27
CA HIS A 135 5.47 13.31 11.02
C HIS A 135 6.80 12.83 10.40
N ASN A 136 7.79 12.46 11.22
CA ASN A 136 9.14 12.12 10.78
C ASN A 136 9.57 10.69 11.12
N SER A 137 8.71 9.89 11.76
CA SER A 137 9.03 8.50 12.10
C SER A 137 7.78 7.62 12.15
N ILE A 138 7.96 6.37 11.76
CA ILE A 138 6.98 5.30 11.90
C ILE A 138 7.69 4.16 12.65
N ILE A 139 7.19 3.83 13.83
CA ILE A 139 7.83 2.84 14.71
C ILE A 139 6.80 1.75 15.03
N SER A 140 7.10 0.55 14.55
CA SER A 140 6.43 -0.71 14.88
C SER A 140 7.26 -1.47 15.93
N THR A 141 6.73 -2.58 16.47
CA THR A 141 7.41 -3.45 17.44
C THR A 141 8.81 -3.88 16.97
N ASN A 142 8.98 -4.14 15.67
CA ASN A 142 10.21 -4.71 15.11
C ASN A 142 10.89 -3.82 14.05
N LYS A 143 10.25 -2.71 13.66
CA LYS A 143 10.68 -1.90 12.52
C LYS A 143 10.66 -0.43 12.85
N THR A 144 11.75 0.25 12.49
CA THR A 144 11.86 1.71 12.59
C THR A 144 12.06 2.32 11.22
N VAL A 145 11.17 3.22 10.83
CA VAL A 145 11.22 3.96 9.57
C VAL A 145 11.32 5.44 9.87
N ILE A 146 12.27 6.12 9.24
CA ILE A 146 12.51 7.56 9.41
C ILE A 146 12.16 8.27 8.11
N ILE A 147 11.41 9.37 8.21
CA ILE A 147 11.04 10.23 7.08
C ILE A 147 11.82 11.53 7.20
N ILE A 148 12.63 11.82 6.19
CA ILE A 148 13.41 13.04 6.09
C ILE A 148 12.80 13.91 5.01
N ASP A 149 12.03 14.90 5.46
CA ASP A 149 11.34 15.87 4.61
C ASP A 149 11.96 17.28 4.65
N LYS A 150 12.85 17.51 5.61
CA LYS A 150 13.51 18.77 5.88
C LYS A 150 15.04 18.61 5.87
N PRO A 151 15.80 19.71 5.74
CA PRO A 151 17.25 19.67 5.89
C PRO A 151 17.65 19.04 7.22
N LEU A 152 18.71 18.24 7.20
CA LEU A 152 19.23 17.61 8.40
C LEU A 152 19.73 18.69 9.38
N PRO A 153 19.44 18.55 10.70
CA PRO A 153 20.04 19.42 11.70
C PRO A 153 21.55 19.23 11.73
N LYS A 154 22.28 20.22 12.27
CA LYS A 154 23.73 20.10 12.44
C LYS A 154 24.04 18.90 13.33
N TYR A 155 24.76 17.93 12.79
CA TYR A 155 25.24 16.78 13.56
C TYR A 155 26.35 17.22 14.52
N HIS A 156 26.17 16.96 15.80
CA HIS A 156 27.21 17.11 16.81
C HIS A 156 27.91 15.75 17.01
N GLN A 157 29.25 15.76 16.93
CA GLN A 157 30.06 14.55 17.16
C GLN A 157 29.84 14.04 18.58
N GLY A 158 29.60 12.74 18.73
CA GLY A 158 29.39 12.07 20.02
C GLY A 158 28.01 11.41 20.19
N ASN A 159 27.04 11.74 19.34
CA ASN A 159 25.73 11.07 19.38
C ASN A 159 25.82 9.65 18.79
N GLN A 160 25.24 8.68 19.51
CA GLN A 160 25.01 7.34 18.98
C GLN A 160 24.16 7.41 17.70
N LYS A 161 24.50 6.58 16.71
CA LYS A 161 23.73 6.52 15.47
C LYS A 161 22.31 6.04 15.74
N ILE A 162 21.35 6.68 15.10
CA ILE A 162 19.96 6.24 15.12
C ILE A 162 19.84 5.03 14.22
N THR A 163 19.38 3.90 14.76
CA THR A 163 19.14 2.69 13.97
C THR A 163 17.78 2.81 13.28
N ALA A 164 17.75 2.58 11.97
CA ALA A 164 16.52 2.58 11.18
C ALA A 164 16.56 1.43 10.18
N ASP A 165 15.46 0.71 10.00
CA ASP A 165 15.34 -0.27 8.92
C ASP A 165 15.28 0.45 7.58
N VAL A 166 14.51 1.54 7.50
CA VAL A 166 14.35 2.34 6.28
C VAL A 166 14.44 3.83 6.57
N VAL A 167 15.12 4.56 5.69
CA VAL A 167 15.12 6.03 5.66
C VAL A 167 14.48 6.49 4.36
N ILE A 168 13.32 7.14 4.45
CA ILE A 168 12.59 7.70 3.31
C ILE A 168 13.01 9.15 3.14
N LEU A 169 13.55 9.49 1.97
CA LEU A 169 13.83 10.87 1.58
C LEU A 169 12.63 11.41 0.80
N SER A 170 12.06 12.51 1.27
CA SER A 170 10.80 13.07 0.76
C SER A 170 10.88 14.60 0.70
N LYS A 171 10.18 15.28 -0.20
CA LYS A 171 10.08 16.75 -0.30
C LYS A 171 11.41 17.48 -0.52
N ASN A 172 12.33 16.86 -1.27
CA ASN A 172 13.56 17.49 -1.74
C ASN A 172 14.50 18.04 -0.63
N PRO A 173 14.82 17.27 0.43
CA PRO A 173 15.56 17.74 1.60
C PRO A 173 17.01 18.05 1.23
N LYS A 174 17.56 19.14 1.75
CA LYS A 174 18.98 19.47 1.55
C LYS A 174 19.83 18.59 2.47
N LEU A 175 20.55 17.62 1.89
CA LEU A 175 21.40 16.69 2.61
C LEU A 175 22.52 16.13 1.73
N TYR A 176 23.53 15.57 2.38
CA TYR A 176 24.60 14.78 1.77
C TYR A 176 24.64 13.39 2.40
N PHE A 177 24.84 12.35 1.60
CA PHE A 177 24.87 10.97 2.08
C PHE A 177 26.01 10.73 3.09
N SER A 178 27.14 11.42 2.92
CA SER A 178 28.25 11.42 3.88
C SER A 178 27.87 11.90 5.29
N GLN A 179 26.81 12.71 5.42
CA GLN A 179 26.23 13.11 6.71
C GLN A 179 25.18 12.09 7.17
N LEU A 180 24.34 11.58 6.27
CA LEU A 180 23.33 10.57 6.60
C LEU A 180 23.95 9.34 7.27
N ILE A 181 25.05 8.81 6.74
CA ILE A 181 25.70 7.61 7.29
C ILE A 181 26.35 7.86 8.66
N LYS A 182 26.57 9.13 9.05
CA LYS A 182 27.07 9.50 10.38
C LYS A 182 25.94 9.57 11.41
N ILE A 183 24.73 9.90 10.96
CA ILE A 183 23.55 10.05 11.82
C ILE A 183 22.80 8.71 11.94
N PHE A 184 22.66 7.98 10.85
CA PHE A 184 21.83 6.79 10.76
C PHE A 184 22.65 5.53 10.51
N ASN A 185 22.28 4.46 11.21
CA ASN A 185 22.61 3.09 10.81
C ASN A 185 21.38 2.53 10.09
N CYS A 186 21.38 2.62 8.75
CA CYS A 186 20.22 2.32 7.91
C CYS A 186 20.48 1.11 7.01
N LYS A 187 19.49 0.23 6.87
CA LYS A 187 19.57 -0.93 5.97
C LYS A 187 19.22 -0.57 4.52
N GLN A 188 18.28 0.35 4.31
CA GLN A 188 17.82 0.71 2.97
C GLN A 188 17.27 2.15 2.92
N TYR A 189 17.68 2.90 1.90
CA TYR A 189 17.14 4.23 1.60
C TYR A 189 15.99 4.14 0.59
N VAL A 190 14.95 4.95 0.76
CA VAL A 190 13.85 5.03 -0.22
C VAL A 190 13.75 6.46 -0.70
N PHE A 191 13.79 6.65 -2.02
CA PHE A 191 13.58 7.94 -2.66
C PHE A 191 12.14 7.99 -3.13
N ASP A 192 11.34 8.84 -2.50
CA ASP A 192 9.96 9.04 -2.94
C ASP A 192 9.89 9.91 -4.20
N ALA A 193 8.69 9.97 -4.78
CA ALA A 193 8.41 10.64 -6.04
C ALA A 193 8.31 12.17 -5.96
N SER A 194 8.38 12.74 -4.75
CA SER A 194 8.37 14.18 -4.55
C SER A 194 9.76 14.82 -4.74
N ASN A 195 10.81 14.01 -4.82
CA ASN A 195 12.16 14.49 -5.09
C ASN A 195 12.41 14.66 -6.60
N PRO A 196 13.08 15.74 -7.03
CA PRO A 196 13.47 15.92 -8.42
C PRO A 196 14.41 14.80 -8.90
N THR A 197 14.21 14.32 -10.13
CA THR A 197 14.98 13.22 -10.73
C THR A 197 16.49 13.46 -10.72
N TRP A 198 16.94 14.70 -10.97
CA TRP A 198 18.36 15.05 -10.94
C TRP A 198 18.99 14.79 -9.57
N LYS A 199 18.23 15.02 -8.48
CA LYS A 199 18.70 14.84 -7.11
C LYS A 199 18.68 13.38 -6.69
N ILE A 200 17.65 12.64 -7.10
CA ILE A 200 17.60 11.18 -6.96
C ILE A 200 18.82 10.56 -7.65
N ASN A 201 19.14 10.95 -8.88
CA ASN A 201 20.31 10.45 -9.60
C ASN A 201 21.64 10.78 -8.90
N PHE A 202 21.73 11.94 -8.26
CA PHE A 202 22.88 12.29 -7.42
C PHE A 202 23.00 11.38 -6.20
N TRP A 203 21.91 11.19 -5.45
CA TRP A 203 21.87 10.30 -4.30
C TRP A 203 22.12 8.84 -4.64
N LYS A 204 21.68 8.38 -5.82
CA LYS A 204 22.00 7.04 -6.31
C LYS A 204 23.50 6.84 -6.47
N LYS A 205 24.19 7.77 -7.14
CA LYS A 205 25.65 7.73 -7.29
C LYS A 205 26.36 7.70 -5.93
N ASP A 206 25.91 8.54 -4.99
CA ASP A 206 26.45 8.54 -3.64
C ASP A 206 26.21 7.19 -2.95
N ALA A 207 24.99 6.65 -3.01
CA ALA A 207 24.64 5.37 -2.42
C ALA A 207 25.43 4.20 -3.04
N ASP A 208 25.55 4.15 -4.37
CA ASP A 208 26.35 3.16 -5.10
C ASP A 208 27.82 3.21 -4.64
N SER A 209 28.40 4.41 -4.53
CA SER A 209 29.80 4.61 -4.09
C SER A 209 30.05 4.19 -2.65
N LEU A 210 29.02 4.24 -1.80
CA LEU A 210 29.07 3.89 -0.39
C LEU A 210 28.58 2.46 -0.11
N GLY A 211 28.19 1.70 -1.15
CA GLY A 211 27.64 0.34 -1.02
C GLY A 211 26.29 0.29 -0.28
N LEU A 212 25.49 1.35 -0.37
CA LEU A 212 24.22 1.49 0.34
C LEU A 212 23.06 0.99 -0.53
N GLN A 213 22.15 0.23 0.08
CA GLN A 213 20.93 -0.21 -0.59
C GLN A 213 19.95 0.95 -0.74
N TYR A 214 19.30 1.06 -1.90
CA TYR A 214 18.25 2.04 -2.13
C TYR A 214 17.11 1.52 -2.99
N HIS A 215 15.95 2.18 -2.88
CA HIS A 215 14.80 2.00 -3.76
C HIS A 215 14.35 3.36 -4.31
N ASP A 216 14.24 3.47 -5.63
CA ASP A 216 13.69 4.66 -6.30
C ASP A 216 12.29 4.33 -6.80
N VAL A 217 11.28 4.94 -6.17
CA VAL A 217 9.89 4.59 -6.50
C VAL A 217 9.52 4.96 -7.94
N ALA A 218 10.18 5.96 -8.53
CA ALA A 218 9.90 6.38 -9.90
C ALA A 218 10.40 5.36 -10.94
N LYS A 219 11.46 4.60 -10.63
CA LYS A 219 12.00 3.56 -11.53
C LYS A 219 11.55 2.15 -11.18
N SER A 220 11.43 1.84 -9.90
CA SER A 220 11.17 0.48 -9.41
C SER A 220 9.71 0.25 -9.00
N GLY A 221 8.84 1.27 -9.15
CA GLY A 221 7.47 1.23 -8.65
C GLY A 221 7.39 1.43 -7.14
N ALA A 222 6.18 1.26 -6.57
CA ALA A 222 5.96 1.47 -5.14
C ALA A 222 6.90 0.61 -4.28
N PHE A 223 7.44 1.20 -3.22
CA PHE A 223 8.21 0.45 -2.23
C PHE A 223 7.25 -0.18 -1.22
N VAL A 224 7.38 -1.48 -0.97
CA VAL A 224 6.53 -2.23 -0.03
C VAL A 224 7.41 -2.95 0.98
N MET A 225 7.13 -2.76 2.27
CA MET A 225 7.86 -3.39 3.37
C MET A 225 6.91 -3.92 4.44
N GLY A 226 7.16 -5.12 4.96
CA GLY A 226 6.46 -5.61 6.16
C GLY A 226 6.91 -4.86 7.42
N LEU A 227 5.96 -4.52 8.29
CA LEU A 227 6.18 -3.81 9.56
C LEU A 227 6.28 -4.74 10.77
#